data_AF-A0A7S0I8K2-F1
#
_entry.id   AF-A0A7S0I8K2-F1
#
_cell.length_a   1.000
_cell.length_b   1.000
_cell.length_c   1.000
_cell.angle_alpha   90.00
_cell.angle_beta   90.00
_cell.angle_gamma   90.00
#
_symmetry.space_group_name_H-M   'P 1'
#
loop_
_entity.id
_entity.type
_entity.pdbx_description
1 polymer ?
#
loop_
_entity_poly.entity_id
_entity_poly.type
_entity_poly.pdbx_seq_one_letter_code
_entity_poly.pdbx_strand_id
1 'polypeptide(L)'
;MICTPRLPNPHYSPELSAKVTVIDFTVTMVGLEDQLLGKLILKEKNELEVQRKTLVEEVTTYKKKIKQLEDDLLFRLSNSQGNLLDDVELIEVLNVTKKTAQEVNEKLAN
;
A
#
# COMPACT_ATOMS: atom_id res chain seq x y z
N MET A 1 11.02 25.26 6.83
CA MET A 1 10.64 26.16 5.73
C MET A 1 10.83 25.41 4.41
N ILE A 2 9.86 25.41 3.51
CA ILE A 2 9.94 24.74 2.21
C ILE A 2 9.92 25.82 1.12
N CYS A 3 10.84 25.75 0.18
CA CYS A 3 10.91 26.65 -0.97
C CYS A 3 10.76 25.87 -2.27
N THR A 4 9.80 26.26 -3.11
CA THR A 4 9.50 25.61 -4.39
C THR A 4 9.74 26.58 -5.55
N PRO A 5 10.97 26.64 -6.10
CA PRO A 5 11.25 27.49 -7.25
C PRO A 5 10.52 26.97 -8.50
N ARG A 6 9.98 27.87 -9.32
CA ARG A 6 9.38 27.53 -10.62
C ARG A 6 10.40 27.40 -11.77
N LEU A 7 11.66 27.79 -11.53
CA LEU A 7 12.68 27.81 -12.57
C LEU A 7 13.25 26.39 -12.75
N PRO A 8 13.36 25.88 -13.99
CA PRO A 8 14.07 24.64 -14.26
C PRO A 8 15.58 24.85 -14.03
N ASN A 9 16.19 23.95 -13.25
CA ASN A 9 17.63 23.95 -12.93
C ASN A 9 18.19 25.31 -12.44
N PRO A 10 17.73 25.83 -11.29
CA PRO A 10 18.27 27.06 -10.74
C PRO A 10 19.70 26.82 -10.22
N HIS A 11 20.59 27.78 -10.48
CA HIS A 11 21.95 27.71 -9.97
C HIS A 11 21.98 28.06 -8.48
N TYR A 12 22.24 27.06 -7.63
CA TYR A 12 22.36 27.24 -6.18
C TYR A 12 23.79 27.64 -5.81
N SER A 13 23.94 28.65 -4.96
CA SER A 13 25.25 28.99 -4.40
C SER A 13 25.73 27.87 -3.45
N PRO A 14 27.05 27.66 -3.30
CA PRO A 14 27.58 26.62 -2.40
C PRO A 14 27.07 26.74 -0.95
N GLU A 15 26.84 27.98 -0.49
CA GLU A 15 26.27 28.24 0.83
C GLU A 15 24.84 27.70 0.96
N LEU A 16 24.02 27.90 -0.08
CA LEU A 16 22.65 27.41 -0.10
C LEU A 16 22.62 25.88 -0.20
N SER A 17 23.44 25.31 -1.09
CA SER A 17 23.58 23.85 -1.25
C SER A 17 24.06 23.12 0.01
N ALA A 18 24.84 23.78 0.87
CA ALA A 18 25.25 23.21 2.15
C ALA A 18 24.17 23.30 3.24
N LYS A 19 23.22 24.24 3.12
CA LYS A 19 22.17 24.51 4.12
C LYS A 19 20.83 23.85 3.80
N VAL A 20 20.60 23.46 2.55
CA VAL A 20 19.32 22.90 2.10
C VAL A 20 19.49 21.55 1.40
N THR A 21 18.49 20.68 1.56
CA THR A 21 18.36 19.45 0.78
C THR A 21 17.58 19.76 -0.48
N VAL A 22 18.21 19.60 -1.64
CA VAL A 22 17.56 19.75 -2.95
C VAL A 22 16.79 18.47 -3.27
N ILE A 23 15.52 18.61 -3.63
CA ILE A 23 14.67 17.51 -4.10
C ILE A 23 14.36 17.77 -5.57
N ASP A 24 14.77 16.86 -6.45
CA ASP A 24 14.53 16.96 -7.88
C ASP A 24 13.20 16.28 -8.25
N PHE A 25 12.28 17.07 -8.80
CA PHE A 25 10.98 16.61 -9.30
C PHE A 25 10.94 16.55 -10.84
N THR A 26 12.10 16.53 -11.50
CA THR A 26 12.18 16.41 -12.95
C THR A 26 11.51 15.12 -13.40
N VAL A 27 10.56 15.25 -14.32
CA VAL A 27 9.88 14.10 -14.92
C VAL A 27 10.87 13.33 -15.76
N THR A 28 11.04 12.05 -15.46
CA THR A 28 11.86 11.14 -16.28
C THR A 28 11.08 10.70 -17.50
N MET A 29 11.76 10.34 -18.60
CA MET A 29 11.08 9.86 -19.83
C MET A 29 10.18 8.65 -19.54
N VAL A 30 10.66 7.71 -18.72
CA VAL A 30 9.89 6.55 -18.27
C VAL A 30 8.66 6.97 -17.46
N GLY A 31 8.81 7.93 -16.54
CA GLY A 31 7.69 8.44 -15.75
C GLY A 31 6.66 9.19 -16.60
N LEU A 32 7.10 9.90 -17.65
CA LEU A 32 6.20 10.56 -18.59
C LEU A 32 5.43 9.53 -19.44
N GLU A 33 6.11 8.49 -19.91
CA GLU A 33 5.49 7.40 -20.66
C GLU A 33 4.40 6.70 -19.85
N ASP A 34 4.69 6.35 -18.59
CA ASP A 34 3.73 5.74 -17.67
C ASP A 34 2.53 6.67 -17.39
N GLN A 35 2.76 7.98 -17.23
CA GLN A 35 1.69 8.96 -17.09
C GLN A 35 0.79 9.07 -18.33
N LEU A 36 1.38 9.04 -19.52
CA LEU A 36 0.64 9.10 -20.78
C LEU A 36 -0.13 7.79 -21.00
N LEU A 37 0.49 6.64 -20.71
CA LEU A 37 -0.13 5.33 -20.78
C LEU A 37 -1.34 5.25 -19.82
N GLY A 38 -1.17 5.68 -18.57
CA GLY A 38 -2.27 5.75 -17.60
C GLY A 38 -3.44 6.60 -18.10
N LYS A 39 -3.17 7.77 -18.71
CA LYS A 39 -4.22 8.60 -19.32
C LYS A 39 -4.90 7.93 -20.52
N LEU A 40 -4.16 7.20 -21.34
CA LEU A 40 -4.71 6.48 -22.48
C LEU A 40 -5.60 5.32 -22.02
N ILE A 41 -5.14 4.53 -21.04
CA ILE A 41 -5.92 3.42 -20.48
C ILE A 41 -7.21 3.94 -19.83
N LEU A 42 -7.15 5.05 -19.09
CA LEU A 42 -8.35 5.68 -18.52
C LEU A 42 -9.38 6.10 -19.58
N LYS A 43 -8.93 6.42 -20.80
CA LYS A 43 -9.79 6.82 -21.92
C LYS A 43 -10.32 5.62 -22.71
N GLU A 44 -9.50 4.61 -22.94
CA GLU A 44 -9.84 3.46 -23.80
C GLU A 44 -10.46 2.28 -23.02
N LYS A 45 -10.09 2.10 -21.75
CA LYS A 45 -10.47 0.95 -20.91
C LYS A 45 -10.81 1.36 -19.48
N ASN A 46 -11.65 2.39 -19.33
CA ASN A 46 -12.03 2.94 -18.03
C ASN A 46 -12.58 1.89 -17.06
N GLU A 47 -13.50 1.03 -17.53
CA GLU A 47 -14.11 -0.01 -16.69
C GLU A 47 -13.07 -1.01 -16.13
N LEU A 48 -12.08 -1.39 -16.94
CA LEU A 48 -11.02 -2.31 -16.51
C LEU A 48 -10.10 -1.67 -15.47
N GLU A 49 -9.78 -0.38 -15.61
CA GLU A 49 -9.01 0.36 -14.60
C GLU A 49 -9.78 0.54 -13.29
N VAL A 50 -11.09 0.80 -13.36
CA VAL A 50 -11.94 0.87 -12.17
C VAL A 50 -11.95 -0.48 -11.46
N GLN A 51 -12.15 -1.60 -12.18
CA GLN A 51 -12.10 -2.94 -11.61
C GLN A 51 -10.73 -3.25 -10.98
N ARG A 52 -9.64 -2.92 -11.67
CA ARG A 52 -8.29 -3.08 -11.14
C ARG A 52 -8.09 -2.27 -9.87
N LYS A 53 -8.52 -1.01 -9.84
CA LYS A 53 -8.40 -0.13 -8.68
C LYS A 53 -9.21 -0.66 -7.50
N THR A 54 -10.46 -1.07 -7.71
CA THR A 54 -11.30 -1.70 -6.69
C THR A 54 -10.63 -2.96 -6.15
N LEU A 55 -10.08 -3.82 -7.02
CA LEU A 55 -9.38 -5.02 -6.61
C LEU A 55 -8.14 -4.71 -5.77
N VAL A 56 -7.34 -3.70 -6.15
CA VAL A 56 -6.17 -3.26 -5.38
C VAL A 56 -6.55 -2.69 -4.02
N GLU A 57 -7.64 -1.90 -3.95
CA GLU A 57 -8.18 -1.39 -2.69
C GLU A 57 -8.70 -2.51 -1.79
N GLU A 58 -9.42 -3.49 -2.35
CA GLU A 58 -9.85 -4.70 -1.65
C GLU A 58 -8.63 -5.44 -1.09
N VAL A 59 -7.64 -5.77 -1.92
CA VAL A 59 -6.42 -6.48 -1.51
C VAL A 59 -5.68 -5.73 -0.41
N THR A 60 -5.59 -4.40 -0.50
CA THR A 60 -4.95 -3.57 0.54
C THR A 60 -5.72 -3.64 1.86
N THR A 61 -7.05 -3.56 1.80
CA THR A 61 -7.92 -3.67 2.97
C THR A 61 -7.79 -5.05 3.61
N TYR A 62 -7.77 -6.11 2.80
CA TYR A 62 -7.59 -7.46 3.28
C TYR A 62 -6.22 -7.69 3.91
N LYS A 63 -5.13 -7.23 3.27
CA LYS A 63 -3.78 -7.29 3.87
C LYS A 63 -3.72 -6.59 5.23
N LYS A 64 -4.38 -5.43 5.35
CA LYS A 64 -4.49 -4.72 6.63
C LYS A 64 -5.27 -5.54 7.66
N LYS A 65 -6.37 -6.18 7.27
CA LYS A 65 -7.19 -7.02 8.15
C LYS A 65 -6.45 -8.26 8.62
N ILE A 66 -5.70 -8.94 7.73
CA ILE A 66 -4.83 -10.07 8.10
C ILE A 66 -3.82 -9.64 9.15
N LYS A 67 -3.11 -8.53 8.92
CA LYS A 67 -2.13 -8.02 9.87
C LYS A 67 -2.76 -7.69 11.23
N GLN A 68 -3.95 -7.10 11.25
CA GLN A 68 -4.68 -6.85 12.50
C GLN A 68 -5.05 -8.14 13.24
N LEU A 69 -5.44 -9.19 12.52
CA LEU A 69 -5.78 -10.48 13.11
C LEU A 69 -4.52 -11.19 13.64
N GLU A 70 -3.39 -11.08 12.95
CA GLU A 70 -2.09 -11.55 13.44
C GLU A 70 -1.66 -10.81 14.71
N ASP A 71 -1.80 -9.49 14.74
CA ASP A 71 -1.48 -8.67 15.91
C ASP A 71 -2.40 -9.00 17.11
N ASP A 72 -3.71 -9.22 16.88
CA ASP A 72 -4.66 -9.63 17.94
C ASP A 72 -4.33 -11.03 18.48
N LEU A 73 -4.01 -11.96 17.59
CA LEU A 73 -3.59 -13.31 17.97
C LEU A 73 -2.30 -13.29 18.80
N LEU A 74 -1.31 -12.48 18.39
CA LEU A 74 -0.03 -12.34 19.08
C LEU A 74 -0.20 -11.66 20.44
N PHE A 75 -1.11 -10.68 20.53
CA PHE A 75 -1.51 -10.07 21.78
C PHE A 75 -2.16 -11.08 22.74
N ARG A 76 -3.16 -11.84 22.26
CA ARG A 76 -3.83 -12.88 23.07
C ARG A 76 -2.86 -13.97 23.53
N LEU A 77 -2.00 -14.46 22.65
CA LEU A 77 -0.94 -15.43 22.98
C LEU A 77 0.01 -14.92 24.06
N SER A 78 0.38 -13.64 24.01
CA SER A 78 1.27 -13.02 24.98
C SER A 78 0.60 -12.79 26.34
N ASN A 79 -0.73 -12.66 26.36
CA ASN A 79 -1.50 -12.30 27.55
C ASN A 79 -2.29 -13.48 28.15
N SER A 80 -2.41 -14.61 27.47
CA SER A 80 -3.11 -15.80 27.94
C SER A 80 -2.28 -16.55 28.99
N GLN A 81 -2.66 -16.42 30.27
CA GLN A 81 -2.17 -17.29 31.34
C GLN A 81 -3.10 -18.51 31.50
N GLY A 82 -3.15 -19.39 30.50
CA GLY A 82 -4.02 -20.57 30.49
C GLY A 82 -3.94 -21.39 29.20
N ASN A 83 -4.56 -22.58 29.20
CA ASN A 83 -4.56 -23.52 28.07
C ASN A 83 -5.20 -22.91 26.81
N LEU A 84 -4.38 -22.61 25.82
CA LEU A 84 -4.73 -21.90 24.58
C LEU A 84 -5.84 -22.58 23.75
N LEU A 85 -6.05 -23.89 23.94
CA LEU A 85 -7.05 -24.69 23.23
C LEU A 85 -8.48 -24.52 23.76
N ASP A 86 -8.66 -23.95 24.96
CA ASP A 86 -9.99 -23.67 25.53
C ASP A 86 -10.58 -22.34 25.06
N ASP A 87 -9.77 -21.51 24.38
CA ASP A 87 -10.18 -20.20 23.88
C ASP A 87 -10.89 -20.36 22.53
N VAL A 88 -12.17 -20.77 22.60
CA VAL A 88 -13.04 -21.01 21.43
C VAL A 88 -13.08 -19.80 20.49
N GLU A 89 -12.99 -18.58 21.04
CA GLU A 89 -12.91 -17.35 20.26
C GLU A 89 -11.63 -17.29 19.39
N LEU A 90 -10.49 -17.78 19.89
CA LEU A 90 -9.23 -17.77 19.15
C LEU A 90 -9.29 -18.69 17.93
N ILE A 91 -9.92 -19.86 18.09
CA ILE A 91 -10.13 -20.82 16.99
C ILE A 91 -11.05 -20.23 15.92
N GLU A 92 -12.10 -19.51 16.33
CA GLU A 92 -13.01 -18.84 15.41
C GLU A 92 -12.31 -17.73 14.62
N VAL A 93 -11.54 -16.88 15.31
CA VAL A 93 -10.73 -15.82 14.69
C VAL A 93 -9.70 -16.39 13.71
N LEU A 94 -9.02 -17.49 14.06
CA LEU A 94 -8.09 -18.20 13.18
C LEU A 94 -8.78 -18.76 11.93
N ASN A 95 -9.97 -19.34 12.09
CA ASN A 95 -10.72 -19.91 10.97
C ASN A 95 -11.20 -18.83 10.00
N VAL A 96 -11.68 -17.70 10.52
CA VAL A 96 -12.05 -16.52 9.73
C VAL A 96 -10.82 -15.95 9.01
N THR A 97 -9.68 -15.83 9.70
CA THR A 97 -8.43 -15.33 9.12
C THR A 97 -7.97 -16.22 7.96
N LYS A 98 -7.95 -17.55 8.16
CA LYS A 98 -7.57 -18.52 7.13
C LYS A 98 -8.47 -18.44 5.91
N LYS A 99 -9.79 -18.36 6.11
CA LYS A 99 -10.75 -18.27 5.01
C LYS A 99 -10.57 -16.98 4.22
N THR A 100 -10.47 -15.83 4.90
CA THR A 100 -10.23 -14.54 4.24
C THR A 100 -8.89 -14.50 3.49
N ALA A 101 -7.83 -15.08 4.06
CA ALA A 101 -6.53 -15.17 3.38
C ALA A 101 -6.60 -16.03 2.11
N GLN A 102 -7.35 -17.14 2.14
CA GLN A 102 -7.52 -18.02 0.98
C GLN A 102 -8.31 -17.32 -0.14
N GLU A 103 -9.43 -16.67 0.18
CA GLU A 103 -10.24 -15.92 -0.80
C GLU A 103 -9.43 -14.82 -1.50
N VAL A 104 -8.54 -14.15 -0.77
CA VAL A 104 -7.64 -13.11 -1.34
C VAL A 104 -6.61 -13.71 -2.27
N ASN A 105 -6.04 -14.87 -1.92
CA ASN A 105 -5.05 -15.55 -2.74
C ASN A 105 -5.68 -16.06 -4.04
N GLU A 106 -6.91 -16.57 -3.98
CA GLU A 106 -7.69 -16.97 -5.16
C GLU A 106 -8.04 -15.76 -6.06
N LYS A 107 -8.40 -14.61 -5.47
CA LYS A 107 -8.64 -13.36 -6.22
C LYS A 107 -7.38 -12.76 -6.88
N LEU A 108 -6.18 -13.06 -6.37
CA LEU A 108 -4.89 -12.57 -6.89
C LEU A 108 -4.24 -13.51 -7.90
N ALA A 109 -4.62 -14.79 -7.90
CA ALA A 109 -4.05 -15.82 -8.76
C ALA A 109 -4.68 -15.88 -10.16
N ASN A 110 -5.83 -15.21 -10.37
CA ASN A 110 -6.53 -15.09 -11.65
C ASN A 110 -6.31 -13.73 -12.31
#